data_AF-A0A2H0LTX8-F1
#
_entry.id   AF-A0A2H0LTX8-F1
#
_cell.length_a   1.000
_cell.length_b   1.000
_cell.length_c   1.000
_cell.angle_alpha   90.00
_cell.angle_beta   90.00
_cell.angle_gamma   90.00
#
_symmetry.space_group_name_H-M   'P 1'
#
loop_
_entity.id
_entity.type
_entity.pdbx_description
1 polymer ?
#
loop_
_entity_poly.entity_id
_entity_poly.type
_entity_poly.pdbx_seq_one_letter_code
_entity_poly.pdbx_strand_id
1 'polypeptide(L)'
;IAQRLIRKLCPDCKEAYEPASAQLKGASIKAELIYKAKGCAKCNNSGYKGRTCIVEVMPVTLEIQDLINQRATFQKIREVAKAAGMQTLYESGIKKVESGVTSLEEVLSTTLGVE
;
A
#
# COMPACT_ATOMS: atom_id res chain seq x y z
N ILE A 1 9.96 -11.32 -4.29
CA ILE A 1 9.04 -10.70 -3.31
C ILE A 1 9.67 -9.41 -2.82
N ALA A 2 8.94 -8.30 -2.86
CA ALA A 2 9.31 -7.07 -2.17
C ALA A 2 8.33 -6.81 -1.02
N GLN A 3 8.82 -6.25 0.09
CA GLN A 3 7.97 -5.98 1.26
C GLN A 3 8.40 -4.72 2.00
N ARG A 4 7.43 -4.05 2.63
CA ARG A 4 7.65 -2.98 3.61
C ARG A 4 6.78 -3.22 4.85
N LEU A 5 7.25 -2.77 6.00
CA LEU A 5 6.46 -2.74 7.23
C LEU A 5 5.87 -1.35 7.41
N ILE A 6 4.55 -1.30 7.56
CA ILE A 6 3.80 -0.09 7.84
C ILE A 6 3.15 -0.18 9.22
N ARG A 7 2.94 0.97 9.85
CA ARG A 7 2.25 1.07 11.15
C ARG A 7 0.76 0.76 10.99
N LYS A 8 0.17 0.09 11.98
CA LYS A 8 -1.29 -0.08 12.04
C LYS A 8 -1.91 1.05 12.83
N LEU A 9 -3.07 1.53 12.41
CA LEU A 9 -3.86 2.47 13.19
C LEU A 9 -4.22 1.87 14.55
N CYS A 10 -4.18 2.70 15.58
CA CYS A 10 -4.60 2.29 16.91
C CYS A 10 -6.11 1.99 16.91
N PRO A 11 -6.54 0.77 17.31
CA PRO A 11 -7.95 0.39 17.27
C PRO A 11 -8.80 1.20 18.25
N ASP A 12 -8.20 1.73 19.32
CA ASP A 12 -8.88 2.48 20.37
C ASP A 12 -9.17 3.94 20.01
N CYS A 13 -8.46 4.53 19.03
CA CYS A 13 -8.57 5.96 18.74
C CYS A 13 -8.60 6.34 17.26
N LYS A 14 -8.56 5.39 16.33
CA LYS A 14 -8.69 5.70 14.90
C LYS A 14 -10.01 6.45 14.63
N GLU A 15 -9.95 7.42 13.72
CA GLU A 15 -11.10 8.27 13.39
C GLU A 15 -11.45 8.09 11.92
N ALA A 16 -12.72 7.80 11.63
CA ALA A 16 -13.23 7.71 10.27
C ALA A 16 -13.41 9.11 9.67
N TYR A 17 -13.10 9.26 8.40
CA TYR A 17 -13.34 10.49 7.66
C TYR A 17 -13.60 10.19 6.17
N GLU A 18 -14.33 11.08 5.52
CA GLU A 18 -14.48 11.09 4.07
C GLU A 18 -13.27 11.81 3.46
N PRO A 19 -12.46 11.13 2.64
CA PRO A 19 -11.28 11.75 2.05
C PRO A 19 -11.71 12.77 0.99
N ALA A 20 -11.27 14.02 1.16
CA ALA A 20 -11.43 15.01 0.10
C ALA A 20 -10.61 14.61 -1.13
N SER A 21 -11.09 14.93 -2.33
CA SER A 21 -10.42 14.58 -3.60
C SER A 21 -8.94 15.03 -3.64
N ALA A 22 -8.63 16.20 -3.07
CA ALA A 22 -7.27 16.71 -2.94
C ALA A 22 -6.36 15.85 -2.05
N GLN A 23 -6.91 15.17 -1.03
CA GLN A 23 -6.16 14.33 -0.11
C GLN A 23 -5.82 12.96 -0.70
N LEU A 24 -6.56 12.53 -1.73
CA LEU A 24 -6.30 11.27 -2.41
C LEU A 24 -4.98 11.29 -3.18
N LYS A 25 -4.46 12.46 -3.59
CA LYS A 25 -3.17 12.59 -4.31
C LYS A 25 -3.02 11.59 -5.47
N GLY A 26 -4.09 11.35 -6.22
CA GLY A 26 -4.13 10.37 -7.32
C GLY A 26 -4.44 8.93 -6.90
N ALA A 27 -4.60 8.65 -5.60
CA ALA A 27 -5.05 7.36 -5.10
C ALA A 27 -6.49 7.08 -5.51
N SER A 28 -6.70 5.97 -6.19
CA SER A 28 -8.04 5.44 -6.45
C SER A 28 -8.52 4.63 -5.25
N ILE A 29 -9.10 5.32 -4.26
CA ILE A 29 -9.74 4.70 -3.09
C ILE A 29 -11.22 4.52 -3.40
N LYS A 30 -11.71 3.29 -3.25
CA LYS A 30 -13.12 2.92 -3.49
C LYS A 30 -13.99 3.04 -2.24
N ALA A 31 -13.38 3.05 -1.05
CA ALA A 31 -14.09 3.19 0.20
C ALA A 31 -14.57 4.63 0.42
N GLU A 32 -15.83 4.80 0.82
CA GLU A 32 -16.43 6.10 1.18
C GLU A 32 -15.77 6.69 2.43
N LEU A 33 -15.47 5.83 3.41
CA LEU A 33 -14.82 6.21 4.66
C LEU A 33 -13.48 5.50 4.80
N ILE A 34 -12.45 6.27 5.14
CA ILE A 34 -11.14 5.76 5.54
C ILE A 34 -10.77 6.30 6.92
N TYR A 35 -9.65 5.83 7.48
CA TYR A 35 -9.29 6.12 8.86
C TYR A 35 -7.97 6.90 8.96
N LYS A 36 -7.92 7.84 9.89
CA LYS A 36 -6.71 8.61 10.25
C LYS A 36 -6.31 8.36 11.70
N ALA A 37 -5.04 8.68 11.99
CA ALA A 37 -4.45 8.57 13.32
C ALA A 37 -4.86 9.77 14.18
N LYS A 38 -5.44 9.52 15.37
CA LYS A 38 -5.84 10.57 16.34
C LYS A 38 -4.86 10.70 17.52
N GLY A 39 -4.45 9.56 18.08
CA GLY A 39 -3.63 9.50 19.28
C GLY A 39 -4.45 9.35 20.57
N CYS A 40 -3.96 8.48 21.47
CA CYS A 40 -4.49 8.31 22.82
C CYS A 40 -3.41 7.69 23.73
N ALA A 41 -3.67 7.62 25.05
CA ALA A 41 -2.75 7.02 26.02
C ALA A 41 -2.36 5.56 25.67
N LYS A 42 -3.29 4.75 25.13
CA LYS A 42 -3.03 3.33 24.80
C LYS A 42 -2.05 3.11 23.64
N CYS A 43 -1.77 4.16 22.87
CA CYS A 43 -0.80 4.16 21.77
C CYS A 43 0.30 5.20 21.97
N ASN A 44 0.50 5.69 23.20
CA ASN A 44 1.47 6.73 23.54
C ASN A 44 1.32 7.98 22.67
N ASN A 45 0.07 8.38 22.40
CA ASN A 45 -0.31 9.51 21.57
C ASN A 45 0.18 9.47 20.11
N SER A 46 0.72 8.34 19.63
CA SER A 46 1.17 8.21 18.24
C SER A 46 0.04 8.03 17.23
N GLY A 47 -1.11 7.52 17.68
CA GLY A 47 -2.23 7.12 16.83
C GLY A 47 -2.03 5.79 16.11
N TYR A 48 -0.90 5.11 16.35
CA TYR A 48 -0.58 3.81 15.76
C TYR A 48 -0.26 2.75 16.82
N LYS A 49 -0.60 1.49 16.58
CA LYS A 49 -0.29 0.38 17.49
C LYS A 49 0.01 -0.92 16.74
N GLY A 50 1.29 -1.31 16.76
CA GLY A 50 1.80 -2.45 16.00
C GLY A 50 2.07 -2.13 14.54
N ARG A 51 2.47 -3.16 13.78
CA ARG A 51 2.83 -3.06 12.36
C ARG A 51 2.15 -4.15 11.54
N THR A 52 2.09 -3.96 10.23
CA THR A 52 1.66 -4.95 9.24
C THR A 52 2.52 -4.82 7.98
N CYS A 53 2.60 -5.85 7.15
CA CYS A 53 3.39 -5.81 5.92
C CYS A 53 2.55 -5.41 4.71
N ILE A 54 3.08 -4.59 3.82
CA ILE A 54 2.60 -4.50 2.44
C ILE A 54 3.58 -5.27 1.57
N VAL A 55 3.05 -6.02 0.60
CA VAL A 55 3.84 -6.99 -0.17
C VAL A 55 3.55 -6.85 -1.65
N GLU A 56 4.60 -7.01 -2.43
CA GLU A 56 4.57 -7.09 -3.88
C GLU A 56 5.19 -8.43 -4.28
N VAL A 57 4.37 -9.29 -4.88
CA VAL A 57 4.73 -10.65 -5.25
C VAL A 57 4.64 -10.77 -6.75
N MET A 58 5.81 -10.77 -7.41
CA MET A 58 5.94 -11.06 -8.83
C MET A 58 6.19 -12.56 -9.03
N PRO A 59 5.20 -13.35 -9.46
CA PRO A 59 5.45 -14.74 -9.84
C PRO A 59 6.29 -14.80 -11.12
N VAL A 60 7.23 -15.74 -11.19
CA VAL A 60 8.06 -15.95 -12.38
C VAL A 60 7.33 -16.91 -13.32
N THR A 61 6.39 -16.36 -14.09
CA THR A 61 5.65 -17.09 -15.14
C THR A 61 6.56 -17.39 -16.34
N LEU A 62 6.11 -18.26 -17.26
CA LEU A 62 6.84 -18.54 -18.50
C LEU A 62 7.11 -17.27 -19.32
N GLU A 63 6.11 -16.39 -19.45
CA GLU A 63 6.27 -15.10 -20.14
C GLU A 63 7.35 -14.22 -19.51
N ILE A 64 7.43 -14.18 -18.17
CA ILE A 64 8.47 -13.44 -17.46
C ILE A 64 9.85 -14.09 -17.68
N GLN A 65 9.93 -15.43 -17.71
CA GLN A 65 11.19 -16.13 -18.02
C GLN A 65 11.69 -15.81 -19.42
N ASP A 66 10.79 -15.78 -20.42
CA ASP A 66 11.13 -15.43 -21.79
C ASP A 66 11.66 -13.99 -21.90
N LEU A 67 11.02 -13.05 -21.20
CA LEU A 67 11.49 -11.66 -21.14
C LEU A 67 12.87 -11.53 -20.48
N ILE A 68 13.13 -12.31 -19.43
CA ILE A 68 14.45 -12.36 -18.79
C ILE A 68 15.52 -12.87 -19.77
N ASN A 69 15.22 -13.96 -20.49
CA ASN A 69 16.13 -14.53 -21.49
C ASN A 69 16.43 -13.55 -22.63
N GLN A 70 15.44 -12.73 -23.01
CA GLN A 70 15.57 -11.67 -24.01
C GLN A 70 16.25 -10.40 -23.48
N ARG A 71 16.63 -10.36 -22.19
CA ARG A 71 17.19 -9.16 -21.51
C ARG A 71 16.29 -7.94 -21.65
N ALA A 72 14.97 -8.14 -21.55
CA ALA A 72 13.99 -7.07 -21.60
C ALA A 72 14.24 -6.05 -20.47
N THR A 73 13.79 -4.82 -20.69
CA THR A 73 13.90 -3.77 -19.68
C THR A 73 13.05 -4.10 -18.45
N PHE A 74 13.44 -3.56 -17.29
CA PHE A 74 12.65 -3.67 -16.07
C PHE A 74 11.21 -3.18 -16.27
N GLN A 75 11.02 -2.08 -17.01
CA GLN A 75 9.70 -1.53 -17.30
C GLN A 75 8.81 -2.56 -18.01
N LYS A 76 9.36 -3.27 -19.00
CA LYS A 76 8.61 -4.28 -19.75
C LYS A 76 8.23 -5.49 -18.89
N ILE A 77 9.16 -5.96 -18.07
CA ILE A 77 8.91 -7.05 -17.11
C ILE A 77 7.83 -6.64 -16.10
N ARG A 78 7.90 -5.41 -15.58
CA ARG A 78 6.93 -4.86 -14.64
C ARG A 78 5.54 -4.75 -15.24
N GLU A 79 5.41 -4.27 -16.47
CA GLU A 79 4.13 -4.21 -17.19
C GLU A 79 3.47 -5.58 -17.32
N VAL A 80 4.22 -6.59 -17.77
CA VAL A 80 3.71 -7.97 -17.93
C VAL A 80 3.35 -8.58 -16.57
N ALA A 81 4.18 -8.35 -15.56
CA ALA A 81 3.88 -8.79 -14.20
C ALA A 81 2.57 -8.18 -13.66
N LYS A 82 2.37 -6.87 -13.85
CA LYS A 82 1.12 -6.19 -13.44
C LYS A 82 -0.08 -6.73 -14.21
N ALA A 83 0.05 -6.94 -15.52
CA ALA A 83 -1.01 -7.55 -16.34
C ALA A 83 -1.37 -8.98 -15.88
N ALA A 84 -0.38 -9.74 -15.41
CA ALA A 84 -0.56 -11.06 -14.82
C ALA A 84 -1.10 -11.05 -13.37
N GLY A 85 -1.50 -9.89 -12.85
CA GLY A 85 -2.15 -9.75 -11.54
C GLY A 85 -1.20 -9.46 -10.38
N MET A 86 0.08 -9.14 -10.64
CA MET A 86 0.98 -8.64 -9.60
C MET A 86 0.44 -7.32 -9.03
N GLN A 87 0.23 -7.29 -7.71
CA GLN A 87 -0.10 -6.07 -6.99
C GLN A 87 1.17 -5.37 -6.52
N THR A 88 1.24 -4.07 -6.74
CA THR A 88 2.34 -3.25 -6.24
C THR A 88 2.28 -3.05 -4.74
N LEU A 89 3.39 -2.63 -4.12
CA LEU A 89 3.41 -2.23 -2.71
C LEU A 89 2.36 -1.15 -2.41
N TYR A 90 2.18 -0.19 -3.32
CA TYR A 90 1.17 0.86 -3.21
C TYR A 90 -0.24 0.29 -3.23
N GLU A 91 -0.58 -0.54 -4.22
CA GLU A 91 -1.91 -1.18 -4.33
C GLU A 91 -2.21 -2.07 -3.10
N SER A 92 -1.21 -2.82 -2.61
CA SER A 92 -1.31 -3.58 -1.36
C SER A 92 -1.59 -2.68 -0.15
N GLY A 93 -0.95 -1.52 -0.10
CA GLY A 93 -1.18 -0.50 0.92
C GLY A 93 -2.57 0.12 0.87
N ILE A 94 -3.05 0.51 -0.32
CA ILE A 94 -4.39 1.10 -0.50
C ILE A 94 -5.49 0.15 -0.02
N LYS A 95 -5.39 -1.15 -0.31
CA LYS A 95 -6.34 -2.14 0.24
C LYS A 95 -6.38 -2.17 1.78
N LYS A 96 -5.25 -1.90 2.43
CA LYS A 96 -5.16 -1.79 3.89
C LYS A 96 -5.73 -0.49 4.43
N VAL A 97 -5.69 0.58 3.64
CA VAL A 97 -6.37 1.85 3.95
C VAL A 97 -7.87 1.65 3.89
N GLU A 98 -8.37 1.04 2.80
CA GLU A 98 -9.80 0.75 2.60
C GLU A 98 -10.39 -0.16 3.69
N SER A 99 -9.60 -1.10 4.21
CA SER A 99 -10.00 -1.95 5.35
C SER A 99 -9.79 -1.29 6.72
N GLY A 100 -9.30 -0.04 6.78
CA GLY A 100 -9.10 0.71 8.01
C GLY A 100 -8.01 0.15 8.93
N VAL A 101 -7.03 -0.57 8.35
CA VAL A 101 -5.88 -1.13 9.07
C VAL A 101 -4.76 -0.10 9.24
N THR A 102 -4.55 0.74 8.24
CA THR A 102 -3.53 1.80 8.20
C THR A 102 -4.12 3.11 7.69
N SER A 103 -3.39 4.21 7.81
CA SER A 103 -3.74 5.50 7.22
C SER A 103 -3.20 5.63 5.79
N LEU A 104 -3.82 6.51 5.00
CA LEU A 104 -3.33 6.88 3.68
C LEU A 104 -1.93 7.52 3.76
N GLU A 105 -1.70 8.37 4.77
CA GLU A 105 -0.40 9.00 5.04
C GLU A 105 0.74 7.98 5.23
N GLU A 106 0.47 6.91 5.97
CA GLU A 106 1.47 5.86 6.21
C GLU A 106 1.83 5.12 4.92
N VAL A 107 0.84 4.83 4.08
CA VAL A 107 1.08 4.17 2.79
C VAL A 107 1.91 5.07 1.90
N LEU A 108 1.47 6.31 1.70
CA LEU A 108 2.13 7.28 0.84
C LEU A 108 3.58 7.52 1.27
N SER A 109 3.85 7.73 2.57
CA SER A 109 5.22 7.94 3.07
C SER A 109 6.13 6.73 2.87
N THR A 110 5.57 5.52 2.81
CA THR A 110 6.33 4.26 2.66
C THR A 110 6.54 3.87 1.19
N THR A 111 5.67 4.32 0.27
CA THR A 111 5.67 3.88 -1.13
C THR A 111 6.09 4.95 -2.13
N LEU A 112 5.97 6.26 -1.84
CA LEU A 112 6.24 7.36 -2.79
C LEU A 112 7.72 7.57 -3.17
N GLY A 113 8.62 6.66 -2.78
CA GLY A 113 10.02 6.62 -3.25
C GLY A 113 10.34 5.41 -4.14
N VAL A 114 9.32 4.68 -4.62
CA VAL A 114 9.47 3.41 -5.36
C VAL A 114 8.75 3.44 -6.72
N GLU A 115 8.32 4.62 -7.17
CA GLU A 115 7.74 4.82 -8.51
C GLU A 115 8.79 5.28 -9.52
#